data_AF-A0AAU5GZ67-F1
#
_entry.id   AF-A0AAU5GZ67-F1
#
_cell.length_a   1.000
_cell.length_b   1.000
_cell.length_c   1.000
_cell.angle_alpha   90.00
_cell.angle_beta   90.00
_cell.angle_gamma   90.00
#
_symmetry.space_group_name_H-M   'P 1'
#
loop_
_entity.id
_entity.type
_entity.pdbx_description
1 polymer ?
#
loop_
_entity_poly.entity_id
_entity_poly.type
_entity_poly.pdbx_seq_one_letter_code
_entity_poly.pdbx_strand_id
1 'polypeptide(L)'
;MAAPVGPGGSSDKPYFFLSYAHTPRNDPSDPDPDLWVAKLYNDLCAHVLQMTTLPAGVRAGFMDRGMNLGEGWQESLAEALAHCRVFVPLYSPRYFRSEECGKEWYAFSQRAANHWALYDSPMGAIVPALWVPVPPNDLPGPAKQLQFNHADFGVDYAAEGFYGLIKLSYLKHEYERAVYRLAQRIVRVVEETKDTRNTGRQVDYRTLPSAFGPPGASRPLDVTVLACCDSEELPPGRGPDCYGPSQRDWNPYHPQSNRPLIEHAAHLARNLDYQVSIGLFEEELDRLLDTEPPTAPGVLLLDRWALRYPERLEKLRRFGQEHRPWISVLVPWNRADPESNGNDESLRSLAEQALAPSSAEDRNRRFIRNGVPSLEAFGEDLHHAVVRATRHYAAHAPAFPPAPEPDETRRERPRLRGPSPDAYGSAGPTLPPGPDTPNSTGTDHGSSEPDKAEGQDDREP
;
A
#
# COMPACT_ATOMS: atom_id res chain seq x y z
N MET A 1 -31.85 39.09 -14.38
CA MET A 1 -30.39 39.07 -14.59
C MET A 1 -29.79 38.12 -13.57
N ALA A 2 -29.40 36.92 -14.01
CA ALA A 2 -28.74 35.94 -13.14
C ALA A 2 -27.25 36.30 -13.05
N ALA A 3 -26.74 36.43 -11.83
CA ALA A 3 -25.33 36.67 -11.56
C ALA A 3 -24.50 35.44 -11.98
N PRO A 4 -23.23 35.63 -12.41
CA PRO A 4 -22.38 34.53 -12.80
C PRO A 4 -21.97 33.73 -11.57
N VAL A 5 -22.11 32.40 -11.65
CA VAL A 5 -21.59 31.44 -10.68
C VAL A 5 -20.07 31.51 -10.75
N GLY A 6 -19.44 31.98 -9.67
CA GLY A 6 -17.98 31.95 -9.52
C GLY A 6 -17.44 30.52 -9.51
N PRO A 7 -16.12 30.32 -9.68
CA PRO A 7 -15.53 28.98 -9.66
C PRO A 7 -15.81 28.34 -8.30
N GLY A 8 -16.43 27.15 -8.31
CA GLY A 8 -16.87 26.43 -7.12
C GLY A 8 -15.77 26.36 -6.06
N GLY A 9 -16.03 26.94 -4.90
CA GLY A 9 -15.16 26.85 -3.75
C GLY A 9 -15.03 25.41 -3.25
N SER A 10 -14.07 25.19 -2.35
CA SER A 10 -13.77 23.89 -1.73
C SER A 10 -14.92 23.25 -0.91
N SER A 11 -16.15 23.78 -0.99
CA SER A 11 -17.32 23.42 -0.18
C SER A 11 -18.16 22.25 -0.69
N ASP A 12 -17.94 21.77 -1.92
CA ASP A 12 -18.80 20.76 -2.56
C ASP A 12 -18.27 19.32 -2.44
N LYS A 13 -17.19 19.14 -1.66
CA LYS A 13 -16.47 17.86 -1.57
C LYS A 13 -16.69 17.20 -0.21
N PRO A 14 -16.81 15.86 -0.15
CA PRO A 14 -17.01 15.14 1.10
C PRO A 14 -15.88 15.42 2.10
N TYR A 15 -16.23 15.52 3.37
CA TYR A 15 -15.27 15.83 4.44
C TYR A 15 -14.31 14.65 4.65
N PHE A 16 -14.84 13.43 4.58
CA PHE A 16 -14.08 12.22 4.85
C PHE A 16 -14.30 11.10 3.83
N PHE A 17 -13.28 10.25 3.70
CA PHE A 17 -13.32 8.97 3.01
C PHE A 17 -13.30 7.85 4.06
N LEU A 18 -14.32 7.00 4.12
CA LEU A 18 -14.34 5.82 4.98
C LEU A 18 -13.86 4.60 4.17
N SER A 19 -12.65 4.14 4.51
CA SER A 19 -12.01 2.96 3.93
C SER A 19 -12.25 1.77 4.85
N TYR A 20 -12.81 0.68 4.33
CA TYR A 20 -13.01 -0.57 5.07
C TYR A 20 -12.83 -1.74 4.11
N ALA A 21 -12.48 -2.90 4.65
CA ALA A 21 -12.42 -4.09 3.82
C ALA A 21 -13.83 -4.69 3.70
N HIS A 22 -14.18 -5.24 2.53
CA HIS A 22 -15.49 -5.85 2.24
C HIS A 22 -15.62 -7.30 2.69
N THR A 23 -16.62 -7.61 3.52
CA THR A 23 -16.77 -8.98 4.03
C THR A 23 -17.31 -9.86 2.92
N PRO A 24 -16.61 -10.95 2.53
CA PRO A 24 -17.15 -11.85 1.52
C PRO A 24 -18.45 -12.47 2.03
N ARG A 25 -19.44 -12.60 1.15
CA ARG A 25 -20.65 -13.37 1.43
C ARG A 25 -20.29 -14.85 1.44
N ASN A 26 -20.85 -15.60 2.39
CA ASN A 26 -20.71 -17.05 2.39
C ASN A 26 -21.66 -17.66 1.35
N ASP A 27 -22.90 -17.15 1.28
CA ASP A 27 -23.89 -17.45 0.24
C ASP A 27 -24.38 -16.14 -0.43
N PRO A 28 -24.60 -16.09 -1.76
CA PRO A 28 -25.18 -14.92 -2.43
C PRO A 28 -26.51 -14.43 -1.85
N SER A 29 -27.30 -15.34 -1.27
CA SER A 29 -28.59 -15.08 -0.62
C SER A 29 -28.45 -14.55 0.82
N ASP A 30 -27.25 -14.60 1.42
CA ASP A 30 -27.02 -14.04 2.74
C ASP A 30 -27.27 -12.53 2.76
N PRO A 31 -27.79 -11.98 3.88
CA PRO A 31 -27.83 -10.55 4.11
C PRO A 31 -26.45 -9.93 3.89
N ASP A 32 -26.42 -8.70 3.38
CA ASP A 32 -25.18 -7.97 3.16
C ASP A 32 -24.33 -7.95 4.45
N PRO A 33 -23.15 -8.59 4.47
CA PRO A 33 -22.35 -8.71 5.68
C PRO A 33 -21.79 -7.36 6.12
N ASP A 34 -21.76 -6.36 5.23
CA ASP A 34 -21.28 -5.00 5.49
C ASP A 34 -22.40 -4.03 5.94
N LEU A 35 -23.62 -4.52 6.19
CA LEU A 35 -24.77 -3.71 6.64
C LEU A 35 -24.47 -2.87 7.89
N TRP A 36 -23.68 -3.40 8.82
CA TRP A 36 -23.30 -2.67 10.04
C TRP A 36 -22.29 -1.56 9.77
N VAL A 37 -21.43 -1.72 8.77
CA VAL A 37 -20.54 -0.64 8.31
C VAL A 37 -21.36 0.46 7.66
N ALA A 38 -22.37 0.10 6.85
CA ALA A 38 -23.29 1.07 6.27
C ALA A 38 -24.07 1.86 7.34
N LYS A 39 -24.48 1.20 8.43
CA LYS A 39 -25.07 1.88 9.60
C LYS A 39 -24.09 2.89 10.21
N LEU A 40 -22.86 2.47 10.52
CA LEU A 40 -21.83 3.36 11.07
C LEU A 40 -21.59 4.57 10.17
N TYR A 41 -21.46 4.36 8.86
CA TYR A 41 -21.28 5.42 7.89
C TYR A 41 -22.44 6.43 7.89
N ASN A 42 -23.67 5.96 7.90
CA ASN A 42 -24.85 6.83 7.89
C ASN A 42 -24.94 7.65 9.19
N ASP A 43 -24.72 7.03 10.34
CA ASP A 43 -24.71 7.70 11.65
C ASP A 43 -23.61 8.76 11.71
N LEU A 44 -22.41 8.43 11.19
CA LEU A 44 -21.29 9.36 11.10
C LEU A 44 -21.62 10.56 10.19
N CYS A 45 -22.20 10.32 9.02
CA CYS A 45 -22.65 11.39 8.12
C CYS A 45 -23.68 12.29 8.80
N ALA A 46 -24.64 11.72 9.53
CA ALA A 46 -25.66 12.49 10.23
C ALA A 46 -25.02 13.45 11.26
N HIS A 47 -24.07 12.97 12.07
CA HIS A 47 -23.36 13.83 13.02
C HIS A 47 -22.53 14.93 12.33
N VAL A 48 -21.79 14.60 11.26
CA VAL A 48 -21.01 15.60 10.51
C VAL A 48 -21.93 16.67 9.91
N LEU A 49 -23.09 16.30 9.36
CA LEU A 49 -24.07 17.26 8.85
C LEU A 49 -24.61 18.19 9.95
N GLN A 50 -24.84 17.69 11.16
CA GLN A 50 -25.28 18.53 12.28
C GLN A 50 -24.18 19.48 12.80
N MET A 51 -22.91 19.16 12.56
CA MET A 51 -21.76 19.95 13.02
C MET A 51 -21.23 20.95 11.98
N THR A 52 -21.75 20.91 10.74
CA THR A 52 -21.19 21.65 9.61
C THR A 52 -22.27 22.42 8.86
N THR A 53 -21.85 23.35 7.99
CA THR A 53 -22.74 24.13 7.14
C THR A 53 -22.78 23.59 5.70
N LEU A 54 -22.64 22.27 5.53
CA LEU A 54 -22.64 21.64 4.21
C LEU A 54 -23.96 21.96 3.47
N PRO A 55 -23.89 22.45 2.21
CA PRO A 55 -25.09 22.73 1.42
C PRO A 55 -25.94 21.47 1.19
N ALA A 56 -27.24 21.68 1.00
CA ALA A 56 -28.14 20.60 0.62
C ALA A 56 -27.67 19.93 -0.69
N GLY A 57 -27.61 18.60 -0.69
CA GLY A 57 -27.14 17.82 -1.84
C GLY A 57 -25.66 17.42 -1.79
N VAL A 58 -24.85 18.03 -0.92
CA VAL A 58 -23.45 17.61 -0.73
C VAL A 58 -23.38 16.45 0.27
N ARG A 59 -22.68 15.37 -0.11
CA ARG A 59 -22.45 14.23 0.79
C ARG A 59 -21.40 14.60 1.84
N ALA A 60 -21.71 14.35 3.12
CA ALA A 60 -20.75 14.57 4.21
C ALA A 60 -19.53 13.65 4.16
N GLY A 61 -19.68 12.44 3.64
CA GLY A 61 -18.60 11.48 3.46
C GLY A 61 -18.69 10.75 2.13
N PHE A 62 -17.64 9.98 1.86
CA PHE A 62 -17.59 8.96 0.82
C PHE A 62 -17.27 7.61 1.47
N MET A 63 -17.90 6.54 1.03
CA MET A 63 -17.60 5.17 1.44
C MET A 63 -17.72 4.28 0.21
N ASP A 64 -16.71 3.45 -0.01
CA ASP A 64 -16.76 2.48 -1.09
C ASP A 64 -17.80 1.38 -0.77
N ARG A 65 -18.84 1.29 -1.59
CA ARG A 65 -19.86 0.25 -1.52
C ARG A 65 -19.63 -0.62 -2.75
N GLY A 66 -18.63 -1.49 -2.70
CA GLY A 66 -18.04 -2.28 -3.81
C GLY A 66 -18.96 -3.20 -4.63
N MET A 67 -20.18 -2.78 -4.96
CA MET A 67 -21.14 -3.51 -5.82
C MET A 67 -21.77 -2.64 -6.91
N ASN A 68 -21.17 -1.51 -7.29
CA ASN A 68 -21.59 -0.76 -8.48
C ASN A 68 -20.47 -0.77 -9.53
N LEU A 69 -20.36 -1.88 -10.27
CA LEU A 69 -19.59 -2.02 -11.51
C LEU A 69 -20.25 -1.21 -12.65
N GLY A 70 -20.45 0.09 -12.44
CA GLY A 70 -20.89 1.02 -13.47
C GLY A 70 -19.72 1.82 -14.04
N GLU A 71 -19.88 2.36 -15.26
CA GLU A 71 -19.03 3.44 -15.75
C GLU A 71 -19.08 4.61 -14.74
N GLY A 72 -17.93 5.03 -14.21
CA GLY A 72 -17.83 6.17 -13.27
C GLY A 72 -17.43 5.82 -11.84
N TRP A 73 -17.45 4.55 -11.40
CA TRP A 73 -17.09 4.21 -10.01
C TRP A 73 -15.61 4.52 -9.72
N GLN A 74 -14.72 4.15 -10.65
CA GLN A 74 -13.28 4.38 -10.49
C GLN A 74 -12.94 5.87 -10.46
N GLU A 75 -13.60 6.65 -11.32
CA GLU A 75 -13.48 8.09 -11.37
C GLU A 75 -13.96 8.71 -10.05
N SER A 76 -15.08 8.23 -9.50
CA SER A 76 -15.61 8.70 -8.22
C SER A 76 -14.73 8.34 -7.02
N LEU A 77 -14.10 7.16 -7.04
CA LEU A 77 -13.15 6.71 -6.03
C LEU A 77 -11.86 7.55 -6.10
N ALA A 78 -11.30 7.72 -7.29
CA ALA A 78 -10.12 8.55 -7.52
C ALA A 78 -10.38 10.02 -7.15
N GLU A 79 -11.57 10.53 -7.48
CA GLU A 79 -12.02 11.88 -7.08
C GLU A 79 -12.12 12.00 -5.56
N ALA A 80 -12.74 11.03 -4.89
CA ALA A 80 -12.87 11.04 -3.44
C ALA A 80 -11.51 10.96 -2.74
N LEU A 81 -10.59 10.10 -3.20
CA LEU A 81 -9.22 10.04 -2.69
C LEU A 81 -8.44 11.33 -2.95
N ALA A 82 -8.66 11.97 -4.10
CA ALA A 82 -8.04 13.24 -4.45
C ALA A 82 -8.59 14.43 -3.64
N HIS A 83 -9.80 14.34 -3.09
CA HIS A 83 -10.51 15.52 -2.58
C HIS A 83 -11.00 15.44 -1.13
N CYS A 84 -11.24 14.26 -0.57
CA CYS A 84 -11.55 14.12 0.84
C CYS A 84 -10.41 14.68 1.69
N ARG A 85 -10.74 15.40 2.76
CA ARG A 85 -9.75 16.00 3.66
C ARG A 85 -9.34 15.06 4.79
N VAL A 86 -10.20 14.11 5.15
CA VAL A 86 -9.94 13.13 6.19
C VAL A 86 -10.04 11.73 5.61
N PHE A 87 -9.07 10.88 5.92
CA PHE A 87 -9.13 9.45 5.64
C PHE A 87 -9.47 8.72 6.92
N VAL A 88 -10.53 7.93 6.90
CA VAL A 88 -10.99 7.14 8.05
C VAL A 88 -10.80 5.67 7.71
N PRO A 89 -9.64 5.08 8.03
CA PRO A 89 -9.41 3.65 7.88
C PRO A 89 -10.12 2.90 9.00
N LEU A 90 -10.94 1.92 8.64
CA LEU A 90 -11.74 1.14 9.56
C LEU A 90 -11.01 -0.18 9.91
N TYR A 91 -10.18 -0.10 10.95
CA TYR A 91 -9.23 -1.12 11.38
C TYR A 91 -9.93 -2.42 11.75
N SER A 92 -9.47 -3.50 11.11
CA SER A 92 -9.77 -4.88 11.43
C SER A 92 -8.63 -5.76 10.91
N PRO A 93 -8.50 -7.02 11.35
CA PRO A 93 -7.50 -7.92 10.78
C PRO A 93 -7.62 -8.08 9.27
N ARG A 94 -8.85 -8.01 8.74
CA ARG A 94 -9.11 -8.11 7.30
C ARG A 94 -8.78 -6.82 6.55
N TYR A 95 -8.93 -5.65 7.20
CA TYR A 95 -8.51 -4.35 6.66
C TYR A 95 -7.05 -4.36 6.23
N PHE A 96 -6.16 -4.78 7.13
CA PHE A 96 -4.72 -4.79 6.86
C PHE A 96 -4.26 -5.91 5.92
N ARG A 97 -5.14 -6.86 5.57
CA ARG A 97 -4.90 -7.88 4.53
C ARG A 97 -5.47 -7.49 3.17
N SER A 98 -6.27 -6.42 3.09
CA SER A 98 -6.90 -5.98 1.85
C SER A 98 -5.92 -5.13 1.03
N GLU A 99 -5.60 -5.60 -0.16
CA GLU A 99 -4.75 -4.87 -1.10
C GLU A 99 -5.36 -3.51 -1.44
N GLU A 100 -6.66 -3.48 -1.72
CA GLU A 100 -7.43 -2.28 -2.07
C GLU A 100 -7.43 -1.25 -0.94
N CYS A 101 -7.65 -1.67 0.31
CA CYS A 101 -7.57 -0.74 1.45
C CYS A 101 -6.17 -0.13 1.61
N GLY A 102 -5.13 -0.92 1.31
CA GLY A 102 -3.77 -0.40 1.30
C GLY A 102 -3.49 0.54 0.13
N LYS A 103 -4.13 0.37 -1.03
CA LYS A 103 -4.04 1.32 -2.17
C LYS A 103 -4.69 2.65 -1.82
N GLU A 104 -5.87 2.63 -1.23
CA GLU A 104 -6.57 3.82 -0.73
C GLU A 104 -5.73 4.56 0.31
N TRP A 105 -5.14 3.82 1.26
CA TRP A 105 -4.22 4.38 2.25
C TRP A 105 -3.02 5.06 1.60
N TYR A 106 -2.40 4.37 0.64
CA TYR A 106 -1.22 4.88 -0.06
C TYR A 106 -1.56 6.15 -0.84
N ALA A 107 -2.67 6.17 -1.58
CA ALA A 107 -3.13 7.34 -2.33
C ALA A 107 -3.25 8.57 -1.42
N PHE A 108 -3.86 8.40 -0.24
CA PHE A 108 -4.04 9.49 0.71
C PHE A 108 -2.71 9.94 1.34
N SER A 109 -1.86 8.99 1.73
CA SER A 109 -0.57 9.26 2.38
C SER A 109 0.43 9.93 1.43
N GLN A 110 0.44 9.53 0.15
CA GLN A 110 1.27 10.13 -0.90
C GLN A 110 0.88 11.59 -1.12
N ARG A 111 -0.43 11.90 -1.20
CA ARG A 111 -0.92 13.27 -1.33
C ARG A 111 -0.50 14.15 -0.15
N ALA A 112 -0.63 13.65 1.08
CA ALA A 112 -0.20 14.36 2.29
C ALA A 112 1.32 14.62 2.29
N ALA A 113 2.11 13.62 1.89
CA ALA A 113 3.57 13.73 1.76
C ALA A 113 3.99 14.80 0.75
N ASN A 114 3.36 14.83 -0.42
CA ASN A 114 3.66 15.81 -1.48
C ASN A 114 3.28 17.22 -1.04
N HIS A 115 2.10 17.41 -0.43
CA HIS A 115 1.73 18.72 0.08
C HIS A 115 2.70 19.22 1.15
N TRP A 116 3.09 18.35 2.07
CA TRP A 116 4.05 18.73 3.11
C TRP A 116 5.39 19.15 2.49
N ALA A 117 5.90 18.40 1.51
CA ALA A 117 7.13 18.77 0.83
C ALA A 117 7.05 20.11 0.06
N LEU A 118 5.87 20.45 -0.50
CA LEU A 118 5.68 21.69 -1.26
C LEU A 118 5.42 22.93 -0.37
N TYR A 119 4.68 22.77 0.72
CA TYR A 119 4.16 23.90 1.50
C TYR A 119 4.61 23.93 2.96
N ASP A 120 5.44 22.98 3.37
CA ASP A 120 5.88 22.79 4.77
C ASP A 120 4.72 22.79 5.77
N SER A 121 3.58 22.26 5.34
CA SER A 121 2.35 22.22 6.11
C SER A 121 1.71 20.83 5.96
N PRO A 122 1.32 20.16 7.05
CA PRO A 122 0.61 18.89 6.94
C PRO A 122 -0.76 19.11 6.29
N MET A 123 -1.10 18.31 5.26
CA MET A 123 -2.44 18.29 4.66
C MET A 123 -3.15 16.99 4.99
N GLY A 124 -4.39 17.12 5.46
CA GLY A 124 -5.31 16.03 5.70
C GLY A 124 -4.83 15.09 6.82
N ALA A 125 -5.75 14.57 7.61
CA ALA A 125 -5.40 13.59 8.63
C ALA A 125 -5.96 12.21 8.29
N ILE A 126 -5.17 11.20 8.61
CA ILE A 126 -5.68 9.84 8.79
C ILE A 126 -6.24 9.78 10.22
N VAL A 127 -7.54 9.52 10.35
CA VAL A 127 -8.25 9.36 11.63
C VAL A 127 -8.68 7.90 11.74
N PRO A 128 -7.87 7.03 12.37
CA PRO A 128 -8.18 5.61 12.42
C PRO A 128 -9.38 5.31 13.32
N ALA A 129 -10.28 4.47 12.79
CA ALA A 129 -11.46 3.97 13.49
C ALA A 129 -11.30 2.46 13.72
N LEU A 130 -11.54 1.96 14.93
CA LEU A 130 -11.52 0.53 15.25
C LEU A 130 -12.86 -0.10 14.91
N TRP A 131 -12.88 -1.03 13.95
CA TRP A 131 -14.02 -1.92 13.75
C TRP A 131 -13.98 -3.06 14.74
N VAL A 132 -12.84 -3.74 14.78
CA VAL A 132 -12.49 -4.81 15.71
C VAL A 132 -11.06 -4.52 16.17
N PRO A 133 -10.74 -4.66 17.47
CA PRO A 133 -9.39 -4.46 17.98
C PRO A 133 -8.37 -5.28 17.19
N VAL A 134 -7.27 -4.64 16.82
CA VAL A 134 -6.14 -5.30 16.13
C VAL A 134 -4.94 -5.27 17.07
N PRO A 135 -4.32 -6.42 17.38
CA PRO A 135 -3.11 -6.45 18.20
C PRO A 135 -2.00 -5.57 17.60
N PRO A 136 -1.21 -4.84 18.41
CA PRO A 136 -0.15 -3.99 17.90
C PRO A 136 0.86 -4.71 17.01
N ASN A 137 1.12 -6.00 17.25
CA ASN A 137 2.04 -6.80 16.44
C ASN A 137 1.53 -7.04 15.02
N ASP A 138 0.21 -7.09 14.83
CA ASP A 138 -0.46 -7.35 13.56
C ASP A 138 -0.64 -6.08 12.71
N LEU A 139 -0.37 -4.90 13.28
CA LEU A 139 -0.44 -3.63 12.55
C LEU A 139 0.73 -3.52 11.55
N PRO A 140 0.49 -3.11 10.30
CA PRO A 140 1.56 -2.76 9.36
C PRO A 140 2.28 -1.48 9.81
N GLY A 141 3.49 -1.24 9.32
CA GLY A 141 4.33 -0.09 9.68
C GLY A 141 3.64 1.26 9.55
N PRO A 142 2.93 1.58 8.44
CA PRO A 142 2.21 2.85 8.29
C PRO A 142 1.17 3.06 9.39
N ALA A 143 0.47 2.00 9.80
CA ALA A 143 -0.52 2.08 10.88
C ALA A 143 0.14 2.22 12.26
N LYS A 144 1.31 1.57 12.48
CA LYS A 144 2.10 1.70 13.73
C LYS A 144 2.69 3.10 13.92
N GLN A 145 3.02 3.79 12.82
CA GLN A 145 3.56 5.16 12.85
C GLN A 145 2.51 6.20 13.22
N LEU A 146 1.22 5.89 13.06
CA LEU A 146 0.15 6.77 13.52
C LEU A 146 0.02 6.70 15.04
N GLN A 147 0.39 7.78 15.70
CA GLN A 147 0.12 7.97 17.12
C GLN A 147 -1.36 8.36 17.28
N PHE A 148 -2.23 7.38 17.53
CA PHE A 148 -3.64 7.62 17.78
C PHE A 148 -4.13 6.89 19.03
N ASN A 149 -4.67 7.63 19.99
CA ASN A 149 -5.23 7.06 21.21
C ASN A 149 -6.73 6.76 21.05
N HIS A 150 -7.07 5.49 20.81
CA HIS A 150 -8.48 5.10 20.68
C HIS A 150 -9.29 5.29 21.97
N ALA A 151 -8.65 5.32 23.14
CA ALA A 151 -9.35 5.55 24.41
C ALA A 151 -9.99 6.94 24.50
N ASP A 152 -9.54 7.91 23.69
CA ASP A 152 -10.16 9.24 23.59
C ASP A 152 -11.62 9.15 23.11
N PHE A 153 -11.99 8.08 22.40
CA PHE A 153 -13.36 7.84 21.95
C PHE A 153 -14.19 7.02 22.95
N GLY A 154 -13.55 6.44 23.97
CA GLY A 154 -14.16 5.65 25.02
C GLY A 154 -13.36 4.38 25.32
N VAL A 155 -13.33 3.96 26.59
CA VAL A 155 -12.62 2.75 27.01
C VAL A 155 -13.25 1.49 26.41
N ASP A 156 -14.58 1.39 26.40
CA ASP A 156 -15.31 0.26 25.82
C ASP A 156 -15.12 0.21 24.29
N TYR A 157 -15.03 1.37 23.65
CA TYR A 157 -14.70 1.45 22.22
C TYR A 157 -13.29 0.93 21.93
N ALA A 158 -12.30 1.28 22.73
CA ALA A 158 -10.93 0.79 22.57
C ALA A 158 -10.84 -0.72 22.80
N ALA A 159 -11.67 -1.28 23.69
CA ALA A 159 -11.71 -2.70 24.02
C ALA A 159 -12.49 -3.54 23.00
N GLU A 160 -13.61 -3.04 22.48
CA GLU A 160 -14.56 -3.82 21.68
C GLU A 160 -14.59 -3.45 20.18
N GLY A 161 -14.16 -2.23 19.84
CA GLY A 161 -14.35 -1.64 18.51
C GLY A 161 -15.82 -1.41 18.15
N PHE A 162 -16.09 -0.73 17.04
CA PHE A 162 -17.46 -0.42 16.61
C PHE A 162 -18.33 -1.67 16.39
N TYR A 163 -17.74 -2.79 15.94
CA TYR A 163 -18.50 -4.03 15.76
C TYR A 163 -19.07 -4.54 17.08
N GLY A 164 -18.24 -4.62 18.13
CA GLY A 164 -18.68 -5.04 19.46
C GLY A 164 -19.71 -4.09 20.06
N LEU A 165 -19.48 -2.77 19.96
CA LEU A 165 -20.45 -1.78 20.44
C LEU A 165 -21.82 -1.85 19.74
N ILE A 166 -21.85 -2.17 18.44
CA ILE A 166 -23.10 -2.35 17.68
C ILE A 166 -23.83 -3.64 18.10
N LYS A 167 -23.09 -4.72 18.35
CA LYS A 167 -23.66 -6.05 18.61
C LYS A 167 -24.08 -6.27 20.06
N LEU A 168 -23.41 -5.62 21.00
CA LEU A 168 -23.68 -5.76 22.42
C LEU A 168 -24.70 -4.70 22.83
N SER A 169 -25.95 -5.11 23.02
CA SER A 169 -27.08 -4.18 23.25
C SER A 169 -26.89 -3.26 24.46
N TYR A 170 -26.14 -3.69 25.47
CA TYR A 170 -25.84 -2.89 26.65
C TYR A 170 -24.79 -1.79 26.39
N LEU A 171 -24.06 -1.84 25.27
CA LEU A 171 -23.05 -0.85 24.85
C LEU A 171 -23.60 0.19 23.86
N LYS A 172 -24.93 0.32 23.76
CA LYS A 172 -25.57 1.22 22.79
C LYS A 172 -25.17 2.68 23.00
N HIS A 173 -25.09 3.14 24.25
CA HIS A 173 -24.72 4.53 24.55
C HIS A 173 -23.24 4.80 24.23
N GLU A 174 -22.40 3.80 24.41
CA GLU A 174 -20.97 3.80 24.10
C GLU A 174 -20.77 3.89 22.59
N TYR A 175 -21.58 3.16 21.80
CA TYR A 175 -21.64 3.30 20.35
C TYR A 175 -21.96 4.75 19.95
N GLU A 176 -23.09 5.29 20.41
CA GLU A 176 -23.52 6.66 20.07
C GLU A 176 -22.44 7.69 20.42
N ARG A 177 -21.82 7.56 21.59
CA ARG A 177 -20.73 8.43 22.05
C ARG A 177 -19.48 8.30 21.17
N ALA A 178 -19.09 7.09 20.79
CA ALA A 178 -17.90 6.84 19.97
C ALA A 178 -18.06 7.40 18.55
N VAL A 179 -19.24 7.21 17.92
CA VAL A 179 -19.53 7.78 16.60
C VAL A 179 -19.54 9.32 16.66
N TYR A 180 -20.16 9.90 17.68
CA TYR A 180 -20.16 11.35 17.88
C TYR A 180 -18.74 11.91 18.02
N ARG A 181 -17.87 11.28 18.82
CA ARG A 181 -16.47 11.71 18.99
C ARG A 181 -15.64 11.55 17.72
N LEU A 182 -15.86 10.49 16.95
CA LEU A 182 -15.25 10.33 15.64
C LEU A 182 -15.68 11.47 14.70
N ALA A 183 -16.96 11.80 14.65
CA ALA A 183 -17.47 12.93 13.87
C ALA A 183 -16.82 14.26 14.28
N GLN A 184 -16.73 14.54 15.58
CA GLN A 184 -16.05 15.73 16.10
C GLN A 184 -14.59 15.79 15.69
N ARG A 185 -13.88 14.66 15.71
CA ARG A 185 -12.48 14.59 15.28
C ARG A 185 -12.32 14.87 13.79
N ILE A 186 -13.19 14.30 12.95
CA ILE A 186 -13.22 14.56 11.50
C ILE A 186 -13.44 16.04 11.23
N VAL A 187 -14.48 16.64 11.81
CA VAL A 187 -14.79 18.05 11.61
C VAL A 187 -13.62 18.92 12.06
N ARG A 188 -13.06 18.67 13.25
CA ARG A 188 -11.90 19.40 13.76
C ARG A 188 -10.71 19.37 12.79
N VAL A 189 -10.35 18.20 12.27
CA VAL A 189 -9.25 18.09 11.29
C VAL A 189 -9.58 18.89 10.03
N VAL A 190 -10.81 18.82 9.53
CA VAL A 190 -11.22 19.59 8.36
C VAL A 190 -11.06 21.09 8.60
N GLU A 191 -11.48 21.59 9.76
CA GLU A 191 -11.33 22.98 10.19
C GLU A 191 -9.85 23.40 10.28
N GLU A 192 -9.01 22.60 10.93
CA GLU A 192 -7.57 22.86 11.09
C GLU A 192 -6.83 22.90 9.74
N THR A 193 -7.33 22.19 8.73
CA THR A 193 -6.73 22.10 7.39
C THR A 193 -7.41 23.01 6.36
N LYS A 194 -8.32 23.91 6.76
CA LYS A 194 -9.16 24.69 5.83
C LYS A 194 -8.40 25.54 4.82
N ASP A 195 -7.26 26.08 5.24
CA ASP A 195 -6.45 26.97 4.41
C ASP A 195 -5.46 26.21 3.51
N THR A 196 -5.39 24.88 3.63
CA THR A 196 -4.54 24.05 2.76
C THR A 196 -5.13 23.98 1.35
N ARG A 197 -4.28 24.19 0.34
CA ARG A 197 -4.69 24.10 -1.06
C ARG A 197 -4.96 22.64 -1.40
N ASN A 198 -6.22 22.24 -1.41
CA ASN A 198 -6.64 20.89 -1.79
C ASN A 198 -6.61 20.71 -3.31
N THR A 199 -5.41 20.61 -3.88
CA THR A 199 -5.18 20.28 -5.29
C THR A 199 -4.76 18.82 -5.44
N GLY A 200 -5.59 17.88 -4.95
CA GLY A 200 -5.36 16.48 -5.30
C GLY A 200 -5.62 16.27 -6.78
N ARG A 201 -4.60 15.89 -7.54
CA ARG A 201 -4.76 15.33 -8.88
C ARG A 201 -5.38 13.94 -8.73
N GLN A 202 -6.29 13.56 -9.62
CA GLN A 202 -6.79 12.19 -9.67
C GLN A 202 -5.61 11.26 -9.99
N VAL A 203 -5.43 10.23 -9.16
CA VAL A 203 -4.39 9.22 -9.34
C VAL A 203 -5.00 8.04 -10.09
N ASP A 204 -4.21 7.40 -10.96
CA ASP A 204 -4.64 6.14 -11.57
C ASP A 204 -4.60 5.02 -10.51
N TYR A 205 -5.76 4.83 -9.89
CA TYR A 205 -5.96 3.89 -8.78
C TYR A 205 -5.50 2.45 -9.10
N ARG A 206 -5.58 2.01 -10.36
CA ARG A 206 -5.19 0.63 -10.75
C ARG A 206 -3.69 0.36 -10.64
N THR A 207 -2.89 1.42 -10.77
CA THR A 207 -1.43 1.33 -10.78
C THR A 207 -0.83 1.50 -9.38
N LEU A 208 -1.64 1.93 -8.42
CA LEU A 208 -1.18 2.22 -7.07
C LEU A 208 -0.76 0.94 -6.34
N PRO A 209 0.32 1.00 -5.55
CA PRO A 209 0.65 -0.05 -4.61
C PRO A 209 -0.24 -0.05 -3.39
N SER A 210 -0.29 -1.21 -2.75
CA SER A 210 -0.74 -1.31 -1.38
C SER A 210 0.32 -0.73 -0.42
N ALA A 211 -0.11 0.12 0.51
CA ALA A 211 0.71 0.60 1.63
C ALA A 211 1.07 -0.52 2.62
N PHE A 212 0.32 -1.63 2.63
CA PHE A 212 0.50 -2.69 3.61
C PHE A 212 1.49 -3.74 3.08
N GLY A 213 2.54 -4.01 3.85
CA GLY A 213 3.46 -5.10 3.59
C GLY A 213 2.89 -6.46 4.00
N PRO A 214 3.59 -7.56 3.63
CA PRO A 214 3.26 -8.88 4.16
C PRO A 214 3.34 -8.86 5.71
N PRO A 215 2.39 -9.51 6.41
CA PRO A 215 2.32 -9.45 7.87
C PRO A 215 3.62 -9.89 8.55
N GLY A 216 4.08 -9.13 9.54
CA GLY A 216 5.14 -9.56 10.46
C GLY A 216 6.59 -9.45 9.96
N ALA A 217 6.84 -8.98 8.74
CA ALA A 217 8.20 -8.84 8.21
C ALA A 217 8.59 -7.37 8.05
N SER A 218 9.69 -6.98 8.70
CA SER A 218 10.36 -5.73 8.36
C SER A 218 11.01 -5.86 6.98
N ARG A 219 10.71 -4.92 6.08
CA ARG A 219 11.34 -4.85 4.75
C ARG A 219 12.39 -3.74 4.75
N PRO A 220 13.69 -4.05 4.83
CA PRO A 220 14.72 -3.02 4.75
C PRO A 220 14.73 -2.40 3.35
N LEU A 221 15.08 -1.12 3.27
CA LEU A 221 15.33 -0.40 2.02
C LEU A 221 16.44 0.63 2.28
N ASP A 222 17.50 0.59 1.47
CA ASP A 222 18.55 1.60 1.53
C ASP A 222 18.27 2.69 0.50
N VAL A 223 18.23 3.95 0.94
CA VAL A 223 18.15 5.11 0.05
C VAL A 223 19.46 5.89 0.18
N THR A 224 20.18 6.00 -0.93
CA THR A 224 21.46 6.70 -1.00
C THR A 224 21.37 7.89 -1.94
N VAL A 225 22.17 8.92 -1.69
CA VAL A 225 22.28 10.10 -2.55
C VAL A 225 23.71 10.31 -3.01
N LEU A 226 23.86 10.68 -4.28
CA LEU A 226 25.08 11.26 -4.84
C LEU A 226 24.74 12.66 -5.35
N ALA A 227 25.19 13.70 -4.63
CA ALA A 227 24.89 15.09 -4.95
C ALA A 227 26.07 16.03 -4.66
N CYS A 228 25.96 17.28 -5.13
CA CYS A 228 26.85 18.35 -4.66
C CYS A 228 26.43 18.82 -3.27
N CYS A 229 27.29 19.62 -2.61
CA CYS A 229 26.94 20.35 -1.39
C CYS A 229 27.63 21.72 -1.36
N ASP A 230 27.09 22.66 -0.59
CA ASP A 230 27.56 24.06 -0.54
C ASP A 230 28.91 24.24 0.16
N SER A 231 29.39 23.20 0.86
CA SER A 231 30.74 23.19 1.42
C SER A 231 31.83 23.01 0.36
N GLU A 232 31.46 22.71 -0.89
CA GLU A 232 32.33 22.49 -2.02
C GLU A 232 32.26 23.65 -3.02
N GLU A 233 33.30 23.82 -3.84
CA GLU A 233 33.22 24.72 -5.00
C GLU A 233 32.33 24.06 -6.07
N LEU A 234 31.10 24.57 -6.22
CA LEU A 234 30.11 24.04 -7.15
C LEU A 234 30.59 24.09 -8.61
N PRO A 235 30.11 23.18 -9.49
CA PRO A 235 30.50 23.19 -10.88
C PRO A 235 30.17 24.52 -11.59
N PRO A 236 30.96 24.96 -12.58
CA PRO A 236 30.69 26.19 -13.31
C PRO A 236 29.28 26.23 -13.89
N GLY A 237 28.55 27.32 -13.63
CA GLY A 237 27.18 27.53 -14.10
C GLY A 237 26.10 26.92 -13.22
N ARG A 238 26.45 26.45 -12.01
CA ARG A 238 25.50 25.94 -11.00
C ARG A 238 25.47 26.82 -9.76
N GLY A 239 24.28 27.31 -9.38
CA GLY A 239 24.03 28.04 -8.14
C GLY A 239 23.84 27.14 -6.92
N PRO A 240 23.93 27.70 -5.69
CA PRO A 240 23.82 26.96 -4.43
C PRO A 240 22.39 26.64 -4.00
N ASP A 241 21.38 27.28 -4.57
CA ASP A 241 19.98 27.27 -4.08
C ASP A 241 19.34 25.86 -3.93
N CYS A 242 19.88 24.84 -4.60
CA CYS A 242 19.38 23.46 -4.53
C CYS A 242 20.17 22.57 -3.56
N TYR A 243 21.17 23.11 -2.87
CA TYR A 243 22.09 22.38 -2.02
C TYR A 243 22.10 22.96 -0.60
N GLY A 244 22.77 22.26 0.30
CA GLY A 244 22.99 22.69 1.68
C GLY A 244 24.35 22.20 2.17
N PRO A 245 24.60 22.22 3.49
CA PRO A 245 25.90 21.86 4.06
C PRO A 245 26.30 20.40 3.81
N SER A 246 25.35 19.50 3.57
CA SER A 246 25.58 18.09 3.24
C SER A 246 24.93 17.71 1.90
N GLN A 247 25.45 16.66 1.26
CA GLN A 247 24.80 16.07 0.07
C GLN A 247 23.36 15.60 0.35
N ARG A 248 23.04 15.30 1.62
CA ARG A 248 21.67 14.92 2.04
C ARG A 248 20.68 16.08 1.92
N ASP A 249 21.15 17.32 1.93
CA ASP A 249 20.33 18.51 1.85
C ASP A 249 19.92 18.85 0.41
N TRP A 250 20.42 18.09 -0.58
CA TRP A 250 20.11 18.30 -1.97
C TRP A 250 18.61 18.23 -2.26
N ASN A 251 18.11 19.27 -2.93
CA ASN A 251 16.73 19.44 -3.32
C ASN A 251 16.65 19.97 -4.77
N PRO A 252 16.50 19.07 -5.76
CA PRO A 252 16.41 19.45 -7.17
C PRO A 252 15.09 20.14 -7.53
N TYR A 253 14.09 20.13 -6.64
CA TYR A 253 12.77 20.75 -6.85
C TYR A 253 12.61 22.09 -6.13
N HIS A 254 13.69 22.68 -5.61
CA HIS A 254 13.68 24.06 -5.14
C HIS A 254 13.38 25.04 -6.29
N PRO A 255 12.61 26.14 -6.09
CA PRO A 255 11.95 26.57 -4.84
C PRO A 255 10.53 26.00 -4.66
N GLN A 256 10.09 25.07 -5.49
CA GLN A 256 8.73 24.51 -5.40
C GLN A 256 8.57 23.63 -4.15
N SER A 257 9.64 22.96 -3.73
CA SER A 257 9.73 22.22 -2.48
C SER A 257 10.84 22.81 -1.61
N ASN A 258 10.65 22.81 -0.29
CA ASN A 258 11.67 23.19 0.69
C ASN A 258 12.34 21.98 1.36
N ARG A 259 11.94 20.76 0.98
CA ARG A 259 12.37 19.54 1.66
C ARG A 259 13.47 18.84 0.86
N PRO A 260 14.55 18.36 1.50
CA PRO A 260 15.55 17.54 0.82
C PRO A 260 14.94 16.28 0.20
N LEU A 261 15.38 15.92 -1.00
CA LEU A 261 14.74 14.86 -1.77
C LEU A 261 14.88 13.49 -1.11
N ILE A 262 16.03 13.21 -0.49
CA ILE A 262 16.27 11.93 0.20
C ILE A 262 15.31 11.72 1.38
N GLU A 263 14.99 12.79 2.12
CA GLU A 263 14.02 12.77 3.21
C GLU A 263 12.59 12.56 2.71
N HIS A 264 12.25 13.17 1.57
CA HIS A 264 10.96 12.94 0.93
C HIS A 264 10.84 11.49 0.42
N ALA A 265 11.87 10.95 -0.22
CA ALA A 265 11.92 9.56 -0.67
C ALA A 265 11.78 8.57 0.49
N ALA A 266 12.50 8.79 1.59
CA ALA A 266 12.41 7.97 2.79
C ALA A 266 11.01 8.02 3.40
N HIS A 267 10.37 9.19 3.43
CA HIS A 267 9.00 9.33 3.92
C HIS A 267 8.00 8.56 3.05
N LEU A 268 8.09 8.65 1.72
CA LEU A 268 7.24 7.88 0.80
C LEU A 268 7.45 6.37 0.93
N ALA A 269 8.69 5.91 1.08
CA ALA A 269 8.99 4.50 1.27
C ALA A 269 8.50 3.95 2.63
N ARG A 270 8.56 4.74 3.71
CA ARG A 270 7.96 4.38 5.00
C ARG A 270 6.44 4.22 4.91
N ASN A 271 5.77 5.04 4.10
CA ASN A 271 4.33 4.91 3.81
C ASN A 271 3.99 3.64 3.02
N LEU A 272 4.99 3.00 2.41
CA LEU A 272 4.89 1.70 1.77
C LEU A 272 5.32 0.55 2.67
N ASP A 273 5.44 0.76 3.99
CA ASP A 273 5.82 -0.25 4.98
C ASP A 273 7.22 -0.84 4.75
N TYR A 274 8.19 0.05 4.46
CA TYR A 274 9.63 -0.24 4.45
C TYR A 274 10.32 0.41 5.67
N GLN A 275 11.35 -0.28 6.20
CA GLN A 275 12.32 0.29 7.11
C GLN A 275 13.47 0.91 6.29
N VAL A 276 13.51 2.24 6.29
CA VAL A 276 14.43 2.99 5.42
C VAL A 276 15.69 3.41 6.15
N SER A 277 16.85 3.04 5.60
CA SER A 277 18.16 3.59 5.98
C SER A 277 18.57 4.66 4.96
N ILE A 278 19.08 5.79 5.45
CA ILE A 278 19.55 6.90 4.62
C ILE A 278 21.09 6.93 4.67
N GLY A 279 21.73 6.96 3.50
CA GLY A 279 23.19 6.99 3.39
C GLY A 279 23.70 7.92 2.29
N LEU A 280 25.01 8.18 2.29
CA LEU A 280 25.68 8.81 1.16
C LEU A 280 26.25 7.73 0.23
N PHE A 281 26.04 7.89 -1.08
CA PHE A 281 26.52 6.91 -2.04
C PHE A 281 28.04 6.72 -1.96
N GLU A 282 28.79 7.80 -1.71
CA GLU A 282 30.25 7.75 -1.64
C GLU A 282 30.77 6.98 -0.42
N GLU A 283 30.05 7.01 0.70
CA GLU A 283 30.40 6.28 1.93
C GLU A 283 30.01 4.80 1.83
N GLU A 284 28.89 4.52 1.17
CA GLU A 284 28.38 3.15 1.01
C GLU A 284 29.02 2.42 -0.18
N LEU A 285 29.78 3.09 -1.04
CA LEU A 285 30.27 2.52 -2.30
C LEU A 285 31.02 1.20 -2.11
N ASP A 286 31.92 1.12 -1.13
CA ASP A 286 32.70 -0.08 -0.89
C ASP A 286 31.79 -1.26 -0.50
N ARG A 287 30.78 -1.02 0.35
CA ARG A 287 29.75 -2.01 0.69
C ARG A 287 28.87 -2.39 -0.53
N LEU A 288 28.53 -1.43 -1.38
CA LEU A 288 27.73 -1.67 -2.59
C LEU A 288 28.48 -2.48 -3.66
N LEU A 289 29.80 -2.32 -3.71
CA LEU A 289 30.70 -3.05 -4.62
C LEU A 289 31.17 -4.39 -4.04
N ASP A 290 30.94 -4.65 -2.75
CA ASP A 290 31.29 -5.91 -2.12
C ASP A 290 30.62 -7.11 -2.83
N THR A 291 31.27 -8.26 -2.75
CA THR A 291 30.82 -9.56 -3.23
C THR A 291 29.87 -10.26 -2.26
N GLU A 292 29.74 -9.75 -1.02
CA GLU A 292 28.78 -10.26 -0.05
C GLU A 292 27.33 -10.19 -0.56
N PRO A 293 26.45 -11.11 -0.10
CA PRO A 293 25.04 -11.08 -0.47
C PRO A 293 24.41 -9.73 -0.08
N PRO A 294 23.48 -9.22 -0.91
CA PRO A 294 22.83 -7.95 -0.60
C PRO A 294 22.06 -8.04 0.71
N THR A 295 22.20 -7.03 1.56
CA THR A 295 21.48 -6.96 2.84
C THR A 295 20.11 -6.30 2.71
N ALA A 296 19.91 -5.44 1.69
CA ALA A 296 18.65 -4.78 1.39
C ALA A 296 18.56 -4.40 -0.11
N PRO A 297 17.34 -4.24 -0.66
CA PRO A 297 17.15 -3.49 -1.92
C PRO A 297 17.56 -2.02 -1.74
N GLY A 298 17.98 -1.39 -2.83
CA GLY A 298 18.48 -0.01 -2.82
C GLY A 298 17.82 0.93 -3.82
N VAL A 299 17.78 2.21 -3.49
CA VAL A 299 17.49 3.32 -4.42
C VAL A 299 18.62 4.36 -4.33
N LEU A 300 19.23 4.67 -5.46
CA LEU A 300 20.21 5.74 -5.60
C LEU A 300 19.53 6.98 -6.22
N LEU A 301 19.58 8.10 -5.50
CA LEU A 301 19.21 9.42 -5.99
C LEU A 301 20.45 10.10 -6.56
N LEU A 302 20.43 10.41 -7.86
CA LEU A 302 21.58 10.94 -8.58
C LEU A 302 21.35 12.38 -9.03
N ASP A 303 22.18 13.29 -8.53
CA ASP A 303 22.35 14.62 -9.10
C ASP A 303 23.33 14.54 -10.28
N ARG A 304 22.92 15.00 -11.46
CA ARG A 304 23.81 14.99 -12.62
C ARG A 304 24.93 16.03 -12.51
N TRP A 305 24.72 17.13 -11.77
CA TRP A 305 25.76 18.14 -11.58
C TRP A 305 26.96 17.58 -10.81
N ALA A 306 26.73 16.64 -9.90
CA ALA A 306 27.77 15.94 -9.17
C ALA A 306 28.73 15.15 -10.08
N LEU A 307 28.33 14.85 -11.32
CA LEU A 307 29.16 14.15 -12.31
C LEU A 307 30.19 15.05 -13.00
N ARG A 308 30.15 16.37 -12.76
CA ARG A 308 31.22 17.28 -13.18
C ARG A 308 32.50 17.09 -12.36
N TYR A 309 32.40 16.50 -11.17
CA TYR A 309 33.57 16.10 -10.38
C TYR A 309 34.12 14.76 -10.91
N PRO A 310 35.37 14.71 -11.38
CA PRO A 310 35.94 13.50 -11.96
C PRO A 310 35.92 12.29 -11.01
N GLU A 311 36.15 12.53 -9.71
CA GLU A 311 36.14 11.46 -8.70
C GLU A 311 34.77 10.80 -8.55
N ARG A 312 33.69 11.60 -8.52
CA ARG A 312 32.31 11.10 -8.43
C ARG A 312 31.89 10.38 -9.69
N LEU A 313 32.30 10.88 -10.85
CA LEU A 313 32.07 10.23 -12.14
C LEU A 313 32.72 8.84 -12.18
N GLU A 314 33.96 8.71 -11.69
CA GLU A 314 34.66 7.43 -11.65
C GLU A 314 34.04 6.45 -10.65
N LYS A 315 33.65 6.93 -9.46
CA LYS A 315 32.88 6.14 -8.47
C LYS A 315 31.58 5.60 -9.08
N LEU A 316 30.84 6.45 -9.81
CA LEU A 316 29.61 6.03 -10.49
C LEU A 316 29.88 5.04 -11.63
N ARG A 317 30.97 5.22 -12.41
CA ARG A 317 31.40 4.26 -13.46
C ARG A 317 31.69 2.88 -12.89
N ARG A 318 32.44 2.81 -11.79
CA ARG A 318 32.73 1.54 -11.09
C ARG A 318 31.42 0.85 -10.69
N PHE A 319 30.49 1.60 -10.11
CA PHE A 319 29.16 1.08 -9.78
C PHE A 319 28.32 0.69 -11.00
N GLY A 320 28.41 1.42 -12.12
CA GLY A 320 27.72 1.12 -13.38
C GLY A 320 28.16 -0.21 -14.01
N GLN A 321 29.43 -0.56 -13.85
CA GLN A 321 30.03 -1.78 -14.40
C GLN A 321 29.61 -3.05 -13.65
N GLU A 322 29.28 -2.93 -12.35
CA GLU A 322 28.90 -4.06 -11.51
C GLU A 322 27.45 -4.51 -11.69
N HIS A 323 27.22 -5.83 -11.56
CA HIS A 323 25.87 -6.38 -11.64
C HIS A 323 25.11 -6.18 -10.32
N ARG A 324 24.41 -5.05 -10.19
CA ARG A 324 23.59 -4.68 -9.02
C ARG A 324 22.13 -4.36 -9.40
N PRO A 325 21.36 -5.35 -9.88
CA PRO A 325 19.98 -5.14 -10.34
C PRO A 325 18.99 -4.82 -9.22
N TRP A 326 19.35 -5.13 -7.96
CA TRP A 326 18.57 -4.80 -6.76
C TRP A 326 18.74 -3.35 -6.30
N ILE A 327 19.47 -2.52 -7.05
CA ILE A 327 19.61 -1.08 -6.79
C ILE A 327 19.05 -0.32 -7.99
N SER A 328 17.96 0.41 -7.77
CA SER A 328 17.36 1.28 -8.78
C SER A 328 17.98 2.67 -8.72
N VAL A 329 18.12 3.36 -9.86
CA VAL A 329 18.66 4.73 -9.93
C VAL A 329 17.58 5.69 -10.41
N LEU A 330 17.35 6.74 -9.64
CA LEU A 330 16.46 7.85 -9.99
C LEU A 330 17.30 9.09 -10.24
N VAL A 331 17.07 9.75 -11.37
CA VAL A 331 17.78 10.98 -11.76
C VAL A 331 16.76 12.12 -11.89
N PRO A 332 16.48 12.84 -10.79
CA PRO A 332 15.69 14.06 -10.80
C PRO A 332 16.18 15.08 -11.83
N TRP A 333 15.25 15.75 -12.49
CA TRP A 333 15.57 16.80 -13.46
C TRP A 333 14.45 17.83 -13.58
N ASN A 334 14.51 18.86 -12.75
CA ASN A 334 13.53 19.93 -12.77
C ASN A 334 13.68 20.80 -14.04
N ARG A 335 12.73 20.70 -14.97
CA ARG A 335 12.73 21.49 -16.21
C ARG A 335 12.52 22.99 -16.00
N ALA A 336 12.04 23.39 -14.82
CA ALA A 336 11.87 24.79 -14.47
C ALA A 336 13.21 25.45 -14.05
N ASP A 337 14.27 24.67 -13.83
CA ASP A 337 15.61 25.16 -13.51
C ASP A 337 16.35 25.62 -14.79
N PRO A 338 16.59 26.94 -14.98
CA PRO A 338 17.26 27.46 -16.17
C PRO A 338 18.71 26.99 -16.32
N GLU A 339 19.43 26.80 -15.21
CA GLU A 339 20.84 26.38 -15.19
C GLU A 339 20.97 24.95 -15.72
N SER A 340 20.03 24.10 -15.33
CA SER A 340 19.94 22.71 -15.77
C SER A 340 19.55 22.61 -17.25
N ASN A 341 18.61 23.43 -17.75
CA ASN A 341 18.19 23.37 -19.17
C ASN A 341 19.34 23.59 -20.17
N GLY A 342 20.28 24.50 -19.87
CA GLY A 342 21.44 24.75 -20.73
C GLY A 342 22.47 23.60 -20.75
N ASN A 343 22.44 22.72 -19.76
CA ASN A 343 23.43 21.65 -19.56
C ASN A 343 22.86 20.24 -19.73
N ASP A 344 21.55 20.10 -20.00
CA ASP A 344 20.83 18.82 -19.98
C ASP A 344 21.47 17.75 -20.86
N GLU A 345 21.74 18.04 -22.13
CA GLU A 345 22.30 17.04 -23.04
C GLU A 345 23.68 16.53 -22.61
N SER A 346 24.56 17.44 -22.17
CA SER A 346 25.91 17.09 -21.70
C SER A 346 25.85 16.26 -20.42
N LEU A 347 25.07 16.70 -19.42
CA LEU A 347 24.97 16.03 -18.13
C LEU A 347 24.20 14.70 -18.22
N ARG A 348 23.17 14.62 -19.07
CA ARG A 348 22.45 13.39 -19.40
C ARG A 348 23.39 12.36 -20.02
N SER A 349 24.20 12.78 -21.00
CA SER A 349 25.19 11.91 -21.65
C SER A 349 26.23 11.39 -20.67
N LEU A 350 26.72 12.23 -19.75
CA LEU A 350 27.63 11.80 -18.68
C LEU A 350 27.00 10.74 -17.76
N ALA A 351 25.76 10.95 -17.32
CA ALA A 351 25.04 9.98 -16.48
C ALA A 351 24.81 8.64 -17.21
N GLU A 352 24.38 8.69 -18.47
CA GLU A 352 24.17 7.49 -19.30
C GLU A 352 25.46 6.71 -19.55
N GLN A 353 26.57 7.41 -19.80
CA GLN A 353 27.88 6.78 -19.97
C GLN A 353 28.43 6.19 -18.66
N ALA A 354 28.18 6.84 -17.52
CA ALA A 354 28.62 6.37 -16.22
C ALA A 354 27.85 5.13 -15.76
N LEU A 355 26.56 5.08 -16.07
CA LEU A 355 25.66 3.96 -15.73
C LEU A 355 25.59 2.89 -16.81
N ALA A 356 26.33 3.03 -17.91
CA ALA A 356 26.34 2.07 -18.99
C ALA A 356 26.86 0.71 -18.49
N PRO A 357 26.14 -0.39 -18.75
CA PRO A 357 26.57 -1.70 -18.31
C PRO A 357 27.80 -2.18 -19.10
N SER A 358 28.59 -3.05 -18.46
CA SER A 358 29.77 -3.70 -19.07
C SER A 358 29.42 -4.61 -20.26
N SER A 359 28.20 -5.17 -20.31
CA SER A 359 27.72 -6.04 -21.39
C SER A 359 26.33 -5.63 -21.90
N ALA A 360 26.08 -5.87 -23.18
CA ALA A 360 24.77 -5.64 -23.80
C ALA A 360 23.65 -6.50 -23.17
N GLU A 361 24.00 -7.68 -22.63
CA GLU A 361 23.07 -8.58 -21.94
C GLU A 361 22.58 -8.02 -20.59
N ASP A 362 23.30 -7.05 -20.01
CA ASP A 362 22.98 -6.42 -18.73
C ASP A 362 22.12 -5.14 -18.87
N ARG A 363 21.89 -4.66 -20.10
CA ARG A 363 21.13 -3.41 -20.39
C ARG A 363 19.74 -3.36 -19.79
N ASN A 364 19.07 -4.50 -19.64
CA ASN A 364 17.72 -4.56 -19.12
C ASN A 364 17.66 -4.93 -17.63
N ARG A 365 18.79 -4.97 -16.91
CA ARG A 365 18.82 -5.53 -15.56
C ARG A 365 18.76 -4.52 -14.42
N ARG A 366 19.17 -3.26 -14.63
CA ARG A 366 19.04 -2.17 -13.64
C ARG A 366 17.93 -1.18 -14.04
N PHE A 367 17.09 -0.77 -13.11
CA PHE A 367 16.12 0.29 -13.36
C PHE A 367 16.82 1.64 -13.26
N ILE A 368 16.81 2.42 -14.34
CA ILE A 368 17.32 3.79 -14.36
C ILE A 368 16.21 4.67 -14.89
N ARG A 369 15.71 5.58 -14.05
CA ARG A 369 14.75 6.59 -14.46
C ARG A 369 15.47 7.91 -14.63
N ASN A 370 15.82 8.22 -15.87
CA ASN A 370 16.55 9.43 -16.21
C ASN A 370 15.59 10.58 -16.55
N GLY A 371 15.54 11.62 -15.71
CA GLY A 371 14.77 12.83 -15.97
C GLY A 371 13.39 12.85 -15.32
N VAL A 372 13.35 12.83 -13.98
CA VAL A 372 12.11 12.95 -13.21
C VAL A 372 11.73 14.43 -13.02
N PRO A 373 10.66 14.93 -13.68
CA PRO A 373 10.46 16.37 -13.88
C PRO A 373 9.84 17.12 -12.70
N SER A 374 9.14 16.43 -11.81
CA SER A 374 8.45 17.03 -10.67
C SER A 374 8.42 16.08 -9.47
N LEU A 375 8.03 16.62 -8.31
CA LEU A 375 7.91 15.86 -7.07
C LEU A 375 6.81 14.78 -7.15
N GLU A 376 5.72 15.06 -7.85
CA GLU A 376 4.63 14.09 -8.06
C GLU A 376 5.10 12.92 -8.93
N ALA A 377 5.76 13.22 -10.05
CA ALA A 377 6.35 12.19 -10.92
C ALA A 377 7.42 11.37 -10.16
N PHE A 378 8.14 12.00 -9.24
CA PHE A 378 9.09 11.33 -8.37
C PHE A 378 8.42 10.30 -7.45
N GLY A 379 7.25 10.59 -6.89
CA GLY A 379 6.52 9.61 -6.07
C GLY A 379 6.11 8.36 -6.86
N GLU A 380 5.62 8.54 -8.09
CA GLU A 380 5.27 7.44 -9.00
C GLU A 380 6.53 6.62 -9.39
N ASP A 381 7.59 7.29 -9.84
CA ASP A 381 8.84 6.66 -10.27
C ASP A 381 9.58 5.97 -9.11
N LEU A 382 9.53 6.52 -7.90
CA LEU A 382 10.09 5.92 -6.69
C LEU A 382 9.40 4.59 -6.37
N HIS A 383 8.07 4.55 -6.46
CA HIS A 383 7.34 3.32 -6.24
C HIS A 383 7.80 2.21 -7.21
N HIS A 384 7.85 2.51 -8.50
CA HIS A 384 8.33 1.57 -9.52
C HIS A 384 9.77 1.13 -9.27
N ALA A 385 10.65 2.06 -8.90
CA ALA A 385 12.03 1.78 -8.55
C ALA A 385 12.14 0.80 -7.37
N VAL A 386 11.37 1.00 -6.30
CA VAL A 386 11.37 0.15 -5.12
C VAL A 386 10.84 -1.25 -5.44
N VAL A 387 9.71 -1.38 -6.15
CA VAL A 387 9.17 -2.70 -6.53
C VAL A 387 10.17 -3.49 -7.34
N ARG A 388 10.84 -2.83 -8.30
CA ARG A 388 11.84 -3.47 -9.13
C ARG A 388 13.08 -3.88 -8.35
N ALA A 389 13.60 -3.00 -7.50
CA ALA A 389 14.71 -3.27 -6.61
C ALA A 389 14.41 -4.47 -5.69
N THR A 390 13.24 -4.50 -5.05
CA THR A 390 12.80 -5.60 -4.17
C THR A 390 12.65 -6.93 -4.92
N ARG A 391 12.10 -6.93 -6.13
CA ARG A 391 12.00 -8.15 -6.96
C ARG A 391 13.37 -8.70 -7.31
N HIS A 392 14.29 -7.85 -7.73
CA HIS A 392 15.66 -8.27 -8.01
C HIS A 392 16.40 -8.70 -6.74
N TYR A 393 16.20 -8.00 -5.62
CA TYR A 393 16.73 -8.39 -4.32
C TYR A 393 16.29 -9.80 -3.94
N ALA A 394 14.99 -10.11 -4.00
CA ALA A 394 14.49 -11.44 -3.68
C ALA A 394 15.07 -12.55 -4.58
N ALA A 395 15.45 -12.23 -5.82
CA ALA A 395 16.08 -13.18 -6.75
C ALA A 395 17.59 -13.40 -6.50
N HIS A 396 18.27 -12.50 -5.78
CA HIS A 396 19.72 -12.53 -5.55
C HIS A 396 20.10 -12.63 -4.06
N ALA A 397 19.16 -12.39 -3.16
CA ALA A 397 19.32 -12.58 -1.73
C ALA A 397 19.45 -14.07 -1.41
N PRO A 398 20.20 -14.43 -0.35
CA PRO A 398 20.36 -15.81 0.06
C PRO A 398 18.99 -16.41 0.42
N ALA A 399 18.60 -17.47 -0.31
CA ALA A 399 17.38 -18.19 -0.02
C ALA A 399 17.52 -18.94 1.31
N PHE A 400 16.52 -18.82 2.20
CA PHE A 400 16.45 -19.64 3.41
C PHE A 400 15.22 -20.54 3.39
N PRO A 401 15.37 -21.86 3.62
CA PRO A 401 16.63 -22.58 3.81
C PRO A 401 17.48 -22.61 2.51
N PRO A 402 18.83 -22.66 2.63
CA PRO A 402 19.73 -22.67 1.48
C PRO A 402 19.40 -23.83 0.54
N ALA A 403 19.62 -23.61 -0.76
CA ALA A 403 19.52 -24.69 -1.73
C ALA A 403 20.47 -25.82 -1.32
N PRO A 404 20.04 -27.09 -1.35
CA PRO A 404 20.94 -28.20 -1.05
C PRO A 404 22.12 -28.17 -2.02
N GLU A 405 23.33 -28.39 -1.50
CA GLU A 405 24.53 -28.52 -2.33
C GLU A 405 24.32 -29.58 -3.42
N PRO A 406 24.96 -29.46 -4.60
CA PRO A 406 24.76 -30.38 -5.72
C PRO A 406 25.05 -31.86 -5.39
N ASP A 407 25.70 -32.16 -4.25
CA ASP A 407 26.00 -33.50 -3.77
C ASP A 407 25.10 -33.98 -2.59
N GLU A 408 24.23 -33.10 -2.07
CA GLU A 408 23.22 -33.51 -1.08
C GLU A 408 21.99 -34.05 -1.81
N THR A 409 21.80 -35.37 -1.69
CA THR A 409 20.66 -36.14 -2.18
C THR A 409 19.39 -35.31 -2.29
N ARG A 410 18.97 -35.07 -3.53
CA ARG A 410 17.66 -34.59 -4.00
C ARG A 410 16.55 -34.95 -2.99
N ARG A 411 16.32 -34.10 -1.98
CA ARG A 411 15.14 -34.23 -1.12
C ARG A 411 13.96 -34.01 -2.05
N GLU A 412 13.22 -35.07 -2.31
CA GLU A 412 12.05 -35.03 -3.17
C GLU A 412 11.16 -33.89 -2.68
N ARG A 413 10.88 -32.91 -3.58
CA ARG A 413 9.87 -31.88 -3.33
C ARG A 413 8.63 -32.59 -2.78
N PRO A 414 7.99 -32.13 -1.69
CA PRO A 414 6.80 -32.75 -1.17
C PRO A 414 5.76 -32.83 -2.27
N ARG A 415 5.57 -34.03 -2.83
CA ARG A 415 4.46 -34.28 -3.73
C ARG A 415 3.24 -34.42 -2.83
N LEU A 416 2.30 -33.49 -2.95
CA LEU A 416 0.95 -33.66 -2.41
C LEU A 416 0.42 -34.99 -2.97
N ARG A 417 0.46 -36.04 -2.15
CA ARG A 417 -0.31 -37.25 -2.40
C ARG A 417 -1.76 -36.87 -2.12
N GLY A 418 -2.61 -37.00 -3.14
CA GLY A 418 -4.05 -36.86 -2.99
C GLY A 418 -4.60 -37.83 -1.91
N PRO A 419 -5.85 -37.63 -1.47
CA PRO A 419 -6.43 -38.41 -0.37
C PRO A 419 -6.35 -39.90 -0.69
N SER A 420 -5.67 -40.65 0.18
CA SER A 420 -5.56 -42.11 0.06
C SER A 420 -6.90 -42.75 0.48
N PRO A 421 -7.45 -43.72 -0.27
CA PRO A 421 -8.75 -44.33 0.02
C PRO A 421 -8.79 -45.16 1.31
N ASP A 422 -7.65 -45.42 1.95
CA ASP A 422 -7.54 -46.39 3.05
C ASP A 422 -7.75 -45.78 4.45
N ALA A 423 -8.30 -44.57 4.54
CA ALA A 423 -8.62 -43.89 5.80
C ALA A 423 -10.08 -44.02 6.25
N TYR A 424 -10.83 -44.99 5.73
CA TYR A 424 -12.10 -45.45 6.33
C TYR A 424 -11.91 -46.86 6.89
N GLY A 425 -11.37 -46.92 8.11
CA GLY A 425 -11.37 -48.13 8.92
C GLY A 425 -12.80 -48.54 9.24
N SER A 426 -13.18 -49.73 8.75
CA SER A 426 -14.39 -50.46 9.07
C SER A 426 -14.40 -50.87 10.56
N ALA A 427 -15.02 -50.05 11.40
CA ALA A 427 -15.40 -50.44 12.76
C ALA A 427 -16.73 -51.21 12.72
N GLY A 428 -16.66 -52.54 12.54
CA GLY A 428 -17.78 -53.44 12.80
C GLY A 428 -17.91 -53.69 14.32
N PRO A 429 -19.11 -53.66 14.92
CA PRO A 429 -19.27 -53.84 16.36
C PRO A 429 -19.09 -55.30 16.77
N THR A 430 -18.21 -55.55 17.74
CA THR A 430 -17.98 -56.87 18.35
C THR A 430 -19.03 -57.12 19.43
N LEU A 431 -19.92 -58.10 19.23
CA LEU A 431 -20.83 -58.65 20.25
C LEU A 431 -20.19 -59.89 20.92
N PRO A 432 -20.46 -60.15 22.22
CA PRO A 432 -19.83 -61.22 22.99
C PRO A 432 -20.43 -62.60 22.70
N PRO A 433 -19.74 -63.72 23.02
CA PRO A 433 -20.16 -65.06 22.64
C PRO A 433 -21.31 -65.56 23.52
N GLY A 434 -22.33 -66.14 22.89
CA GLY A 434 -23.42 -66.86 23.57
C GLY A 434 -23.12 -68.35 23.73
N PRO A 435 -23.80 -69.07 24.65
CA PRO A 435 -23.73 -70.52 24.75
C PRO A 435 -24.83 -71.23 23.94
N ASP A 436 -24.42 -72.37 23.37
CA ASP A 436 -25.11 -73.58 22.94
C ASP A 436 -26.61 -73.59 22.52
N THR A 437 -26.82 -74.16 21.34
CA THR A 437 -28.11 -74.51 20.70
C THR A 437 -28.79 -75.73 21.37
N PRO A 438 -30.09 -76.02 21.12
CA PRO A 438 -30.47 -76.72 19.88
C PRO A 438 -31.87 -76.43 19.28
N ASN A 439 -31.95 -76.73 17.98
CA ASN A 439 -33.05 -77.32 17.21
C ASN A 439 -34.25 -76.49 16.67
N SER A 440 -34.35 -76.57 15.32
CA SER A 440 -35.43 -77.17 14.52
C SER A 440 -36.30 -76.27 13.60
N THR A 441 -36.18 -76.60 12.31
CA THR A 441 -37.23 -76.77 11.27
C THR A 441 -37.89 -75.59 10.53
N GLY A 442 -37.88 -75.71 9.19
CA GLY A 442 -38.93 -75.28 8.26
C GLY A 442 -38.47 -74.24 7.22
N THR A 443 -38.11 -74.63 5.98
CA THR A 443 -38.96 -74.64 4.74
C THR A 443 -39.47 -73.26 4.31
N ASP A 444 -39.56 -72.84 3.05
CA ASP A 444 -39.13 -73.24 1.70
C ASP A 444 -39.64 -72.11 0.77
N HIS A 445 -39.09 -72.01 -0.45
CA HIS A 445 -39.57 -71.25 -1.62
C HIS A 445 -39.54 -69.70 -1.58
N GLY A 446 -39.25 -68.96 -2.65
CA GLY A 446 -39.03 -69.30 -4.05
C GLY A 446 -39.20 -68.02 -4.89
N SER A 447 -38.16 -67.70 -5.66
CA SER A 447 -38.06 -67.02 -6.96
C SER A 447 -39.14 -66.03 -7.46
N SER A 448 -38.65 -64.98 -8.16
CA SER A 448 -39.02 -64.51 -9.53
C SER A 448 -39.38 -63.01 -9.64
N GLU A 449 -38.46 -62.27 -10.25
CA GLU A 449 -38.61 -61.09 -11.13
C GLU A 449 -39.66 -61.25 -12.27
N PRO A 450 -39.86 -60.29 -13.21
CA PRO A 450 -39.91 -58.83 -13.14
C PRO A 450 -41.06 -58.21 -14.01
N ASP A 451 -40.99 -56.88 -14.19
CA ASP A 451 -41.30 -56.14 -15.43
C ASP A 451 -42.69 -55.52 -15.63
N LYS A 452 -42.71 -54.19 -15.88
CA LYS A 452 -43.50 -53.55 -16.94
C LYS A 452 -43.17 -52.07 -17.12
N ALA A 453 -43.05 -51.71 -18.39
CA ALA A 453 -42.72 -50.41 -18.95
C ALA A 453 -43.97 -49.61 -19.42
N GLU A 454 -43.65 -48.40 -19.91
CA GLU A 454 -44.35 -47.56 -20.90
C GLU A 454 -45.34 -46.48 -20.45
N GLY A 455 -45.16 -45.28 -21.03
CA GLY A 455 -46.15 -44.22 -21.11
C GLY A 455 -45.61 -42.79 -21.33
N GLN A 456 -45.26 -42.45 -22.59
CA GLN A 456 -45.29 -41.08 -23.18
C GLN A 456 -46.68 -40.42 -22.96
N ASP A 457 -46.94 -39.10 -23.04
CA ASP A 457 -46.46 -38.05 -23.96
C ASP A 457 -46.97 -36.65 -23.49
N ASP A 458 -46.48 -35.62 -24.18
CA ASP A 458 -47.13 -34.35 -24.55
C ASP A 458 -47.16 -33.08 -23.65
N ARG A 459 -46.26 -32.15 -24.06
CA ARG A 459 -46.51 -30.76 -24.55
C ARG A 459 -47.33 -29.75 -23.72
N GLU A 460 -46.59 -28.75 -23.20
CA GLU A 460 -46.59 -27.29 -23.54
C GLU A 460 -47.87 -26.60 -24.08
N PRO A 461 -48.04 -25.28 -23.87
CA PRO A 461 -47.02 -24.21 -23.99
C PRO A 461 -46.81 -23.29 -22.80
#